data_AF-A0A530QTU7-F1
#
_entry.id   AF-A0A530QTU7-F1
#
_cell.length_a   1.000
_cell.length_b   1.000
_cell.length_c   1.000
_cell.angle_alpha   90.00
_cell.angle_beta   90.00
_cell.angle_gamma   90.00
#
_symmetry.space_group_name_H-M   'P 1'
#
loop_
_entity.id
_entity.type
_entity.pdbx_description
1 polymer ?
#
loop_
_entity_poly.entity_id
_entity_poly.type
_entity_poly.pdbx_seq_one_letter_code
_entity_poly.pdbx_strand_id
1 'polypeptide(L)'
;MAPLPLAALLVSREWVEGKDFARRLHMRDLYFDVDAITARGGVPVHGLMLANQQLDIHNIWIRSATGFGLWINTQRPDGTFMAALVDNLLHRVWVKGAGVGGASFTGPHGEMNFGGILVGALPGARDPRGAAEPPLATDGILDYCTVAVGPEALLGCRGNGIHITRSAGWRATGCHLNGAGRNGMVFEHAFQTEISGCYIDGWGVGAGEREGVLSAISCSSVVALGDGADGSLIISSNRIACRSVAATAGNDYVAISLRAGSRPTARAVVIGNT
;
A
#
# COMPACT_ATOMS: atom_id res chain seq x y z
N MET A 1 -22.75 9.96 0.01
CA MET A 1 -21.31 9.63 0.12
C MET A 1 -21.06 9.30 1.59
N ALA A 2 -20.60 8.10 1.94
CA ALA A 2 -20.15 7.86 3.31
C ALA A 2 -18.89 8.71 3.54
N PRO A 3 -18.76 9.45 4.66
CA PRO A 3 -17.58 10.23 4.94
C PRO A 3 -16.34 9.32 5.01
N LEU A 4 -15.20 9.80 4.49
CA LEU A 4 -13.93 9.10 4.63
C LEU A 4 -13.63 8.95 6.13
N PRO A 5 -13.26 7.76 6.60
CA PRO A 5 -12.90 7.60 8.00
C PRO A 5 -11.58 8.33 8.25
N LEU A 6 -11.58 9.30 9.16
CA LEU A 6 -10.47 10.24 9.30
C LEU A 6 -9.96 10.43 10.72
N ALA A 7 -9.81 9.36 11.49
CA ALA A 7 -8.98 9.45 12.69
C ALA A 7 -7.52 9.18 12.28
N ALA A 8 -6.64 10.18 12.42
CA ALA A 8 -5.22 10.06 12.13
C ALA A 8 -4.41 10.90 13.14
N LEU A 9 -3.18 10.47 13.42
CA LEU A 9 -2.33 11.10 14.44
C LEU A 9 -1.68 12.41 13.94
N LEU A 10 -1.54 12.56 12.62
CA LEU A 10 -1.09 13.79 11.95
C LEU A 10 -1.75 13.88 10.58
N VAL A 11 -2.27 15.07 10.26
CA VAL A 11 -2.88 15.43 8.97
C VAL A 11 -2.33 16.79 8.56
N SER A 12 -1.92 16.97 7.29
CA SER A 12 -1.45 18.27 6.79
C SER A 12 -2.62 19.27 6.73
N ARG A 13 -2.38 20.53 7.08
CA ARG A 13 -3.41 21.58 7.06
C ARG A 13 -3.97 21.79 5.65
N GLU A 14 -3.10 21.72 4.65
CA GLU A 14 -3.44 21.86 3.24
C GLU A 14 -4.45 20.82 2.80
N TRP A 15 -4.36 19.59 3.29
CA TRP A 15 -5.34 18.55 3.01
C TRP A 15 -6.73 18.90 3.58
N VAL A 16 -6.77 19.41 4.82
CA VAL A 16 -8.03 19.88 5.45
C VAL A 16 -8.64 21.02 4.64
N GLU A 17 -7.81 21.89 4.06
CA GLU A 17 -8.22 22.99 3.19
C GLU A 17 -8.51 22.55 1.73
N GLY A 18 -8.35 21.27 1.38
CA GLY A 18 -8.55 20.76 0.02
C GLY A 18 -7.50 21.26 -1.00
N LYS A 19 -6.31 21.63 -0.53
CA LYS A 19 -5.21 22.16 -1.34
C LYS A 19 -4.09 21.13 -1.50
N ASP A 20 -3.38 21.24 -2.61
CA ASP A 20 -2.14 20.49 -2.81
C ASP A 20 -1.00 21.16 -2.05
N PHE A 21 -0.23 20.36 -1.30
CA PHE A 21 1.06 20.77 -0.78
C PHE A 21 2.13 20.21 -1.71
N ALA A 22 2.90 21.10 -2.34
CA ALA A 22 3.91 20.76 -3.35
C ALA A 22 5.34 20.83 -2.79
N ARG A 23 5.52 21.23 -1.52
CA ARG A 23 6.84 21.34 -0.90
C ARG A 23 7.25 19.99 -0.32
N ARG A 24 8.54 19.68 -0.40
CA ARG A 24 9.09 18.47 0.22
C ARG A 24 8.92 18.50 1.73
N LEU A 25 8.24 17.48 2.26
CA LEU A 25 8.10 17.25 3.70
C LEU A 25 9.15 16.22 4.12
N HIS A 26 10.02 16.62 5.05
CA HIS A 26 11.02 15.75 5.64
C HIS A 26 10.55 15.28 7.02
N MET A 27 10.57 13.97 7.27
CA MET A 27 10.23 13.38 8.56
C MET A 27 11.29 12.34 8.93
N ARG A 28 11.89 12.45 10.12
CA ARG A 28 12.95 11.53 10.54
C ARG A 28 12.83 11.12 12.00
N ASP A 29 13.18 9.87 12.28
CA ASP A 29 13.46 9.35 13.64
C ASP A 29 12.29 9.48 14.62
N LEU A 30 11.09 9.11 14.18
CA LEU A 30 9.87 9.18 15.00
C LEU A 30 9.31 7.78 15.30
N TYR A 31 8.68 7.66 16.46
CA TYR A 31 7.94 6.47 16.89
C TYR A 31 6.52 6.85 17.26
N PHE A 32 5.55 6.19 16.63
CA PHE A 32 4.12 6.39 16.82
C PHE A 32 3.48 5.10 17.34
N ASP A 33 3.11 5.10 18.62
CA ASP A 33 2.21 4.09 19.19
C ASP A 33 0.79 4.63 19.18
N VAL A 34 -0.03 4.10 18.28
CA VAL A 34 -1.40 4.56 18.12
C VAL A 34 -2.31 4.01 19.24
N ASP A 35 -1.93 2.86 19.82
CA ASP A 35 -2.71 2.11 20.82
C ASP A 35 -4.22 2.01 20.52
N ALA A 36 -4.59 1.92 19.24
CA ALA A 36 -6.00 1.95 18.83
C ALA A 36 -6.73 0.61 19.07
N ILE A 37 -6.08 -0.38 19.67
CA ILE A 37 -6.67 -1.70 20.00
C ILE A 37 -7.90 -1.51 20.92
N THR A 38 -7.90 -0.45 21.72
CA THR A 38 -8.98 -0.11 22.65
C THR A 38 -10.04 0.81 22.06
N ALA A 39 -9.84 1.33 20.84
CA ALA A 39 -10.74 2.30 20.22
C ALA A 39 -12.10 1.67 19.88
N ARG A 40 -13.10 1.93 20.72
CA ARG A 40 -14.50 1.56 20.49
C ARG A 40 -15.18 2.70 19.75
N GLY A 41 -15.45 2.52 18.45
CA GLY A 41 -16.12 3.60 17.70
C GLY A 41 -16.38 3.36 16.21
N GLY A 42 -15.94 2.23 15.64
CA GLY A 42 -16.20 1.90 14.23
C GLY A 42 -15.43 2.74 13.20
N VAL A 43 -14.85 3.88 13.58
CA VAL A 43 -13.98 4.69 12.72
C VAL A 43 -12.53 4.20 12.87
N PRO A 44 -11.86 3.75 11.79
CA PRO A 44 -10.46 3.34 11.83
C PRO A 44 -9.54 4.52 12.15
N VAL A 45 -8.54 4.26 12.97
CA VAL A 45 -7.48 5.19 13.37
C VAL A 45 -6.21 4.82 12.62
N HIS A 46 -5.80 5.67 11.70
CA HIS A 46 -4.55 5.55 10.96
C HIS A 46 -3.37 5.93 11.84
N GLY A 47 -2.22 5.28 11.64
CA GLY A 47 -1.00 5.67 12.34
C GLY A 47 -0.47 7.01 11.86
N LEU A 48 -0.20 7.13 10.57
CA LEU A 48 0.17 8.38 9.93
C LEU A 48 -0.56 8.53 8.60
N MET A 49 -1.20 9.67 8.37
CA MET A 49 -1.89 9.99 7.12
C MET A 49 -1.34 11.30 6.54
N LEU A 50 -0.59 11.20 5.44
CA LEU A 50 0.05 12.33 4.80
C LEU A 50 -0.59 12.60 3.46
N ALA A 51 -0.91 13.85 3.19
CA ALA A 51 -1.33 14.30 1.87
C ALA A 51 -0.36 15.39 1.44
N ASN A 52 0.71 14.95 0.77
CA ASN A 52 1.78 15.80 0.27
C ASN A 52 2.42 15.17 -0.97
N GLN A 53 2.73 15.98 -1.98
CA GLN A 53 3.24 15.48 -3.27
C GLN A 53 4.67 14.94 -3.21
N GLN A 54 5.49 15.46 -2.29
CA GLN A 54 6.90 15.11 -2.17
C GLN A 54 7.27 14.80 -0.73
N LEU A 55 7.69 13.57 -0.47
CA LEU A 55 7.99 13.07 0.85
C LEU A 55 9.42 12.58 0.93
N ASP A 56 10.05 12.87 2.06
CA ASP A 56 11.34 12.32 2.43
C ASP A 56 11.25 11.81 3.88
N ILE A 57 10.87 10.53 3.99
CA ILE A 57 10.55 9.87 5.25
C ILE A 57 11.66 8.89 5.59
N HIS A 58 12.32 9.09 6.73
CA HIS A 58 13.39 8.23 7.19
C HIS A 58 13.14 7.72 8.60
N ASN A 59 13.37 6.43 8.83
CA ASN A 59 13.44 5.86 10.16
C ASN A 59 12.17 6.13 11.01
N ILE A 60 10.99 5.85 10.46
CA ILE A 60 9.70 6.07 11.14
C ILE A 60 9.10 4.73 11.58
N TRP A 61 8.69 4.65 12.83
CA TRP A 61 8.07 3.47 13.42
C TRP A 61 6.61 3.76 13.74
N ILE A 62 5.71 2.88 13.32
CA ILE A 62 4.27 2.98 13.54
C ILE A 62 3.76 1.65 14.05
N ARG A 63 2.91 1.67 15.08
CA ARG A 63 2.28 0.44 15.58
C ARG A 63 0.84 0.63 16.04
N SER A 64 0.12 -0.49 16.11
CA SER A 64 -1.18 -0.59 16.77
C SER A 64 -2.31 0.24 16.11
N ALA A 65 -2.26 0.43 14.78
CA ALA A 65 -3.30 1.17 14.05
C ALA A 65 -4.51 0.27 13.74
N THR A 66 -5.74 0.79 13.91
CA THR A 66 -6.96 0.11 13.44
C THR A 66 -7.24 0.43 11.96
N GLY A 67 -6.72 1.55 11.45
CA GLY A 67 -6.65 1.87 10.03
C GLY A 67 -5.31 1.44 9.41
N PHE A 68 -4.92 2.11 8.32
CA PHE A 68 -3.58 1.96 7.74
C PHE A 68 -2.49 2.36 8.73
N GLY A 69 -1.35 1.67 8.71
CA GLY A 69 -0.18 2.11 9.46
C GLY A 69 0.33 3.44 8.92
N LEU A 70 0.73 3.45 7.65
CA LEU A 70 1.06 4.66 6.90
C LEU A 70 0.12 4.78 5.70
N TRP A 71 -0.48 5.94 5.51
CA TRP A 71 -1.23 6.28 4.31
C TRP A 71 -0.71 7.58 3.70
N ILE A 72 -0.03 7.49 2.56
CA ILE A 72 0.25 8.63 1.71
C ILE A 72 -0.96 8.80 0.79
N ASN A 73 -1.89 9.65 1.23
CA ASN A 73 -3.21 9.79 0.68
C ASN A 73 -3.26 10.78 -0.48
N THR A 74 -3.88 10.37 -1.58
CA THR A 74 -4.16 11.24 -2.73
C THR A 74 -5.61 11.71 -2.82
N GLN A 75 -6.49 11.23 -1.95
CA GLN A 75 -7.91 11.58 -1.93
C GLN A 75 -8.18 12.78 -1.01
N ARG A 76 -8.74 13.85 -1.55
CA ARG A 76 -9.14 15.04 -0.80
C ARG A 76 -10.43 14.80 0.00
N PRO A 77 -10.73 15.64 1.01
CA PRO A 77 -11.95 15.50 1.81
C PRO A 77 -13.25 15.55 1.00
N ASP A 78 -13.25 16.29 -0.12
CA ASP A 78 -14.38 16.40 -1.05
C ASP A 78 -14.52 15.21 -2.01
N GLY A 79 -13.64 14.21 -1.87
CA GLY A 79 -13.58 13.01 -2.70
C GLY A 79 -12.81 13.18 -4.01
N THR A 80 -12.35 14.39 -4.34
CA THR A 80 -11.49 14.62 -5.52
C THR A 80 -10.07 14.12 -5.27
N PHE A 81 -9.24 14.07 -6.31
CA PHE A 81 -7.85 13.65 -6.19
C PHE A 81 -6.90 14.84 -6.24
N MET A 82 -5.80 14.76 -5.50
CA MET A 82 -4.69 15.70 -5.61
C MET A 82 -3.90 15.54 -6.91
N ALA A 83 -3.02 16.48 -7.23
CA ALA A 83 -2.02 16.27 -8.27
C ALA A 83 -0.92 15.27 -7.84
N ALA A 84 -0.08 14.87 -8.79
CA ALA A 84 0.78 13.70 -8.67
C ALA A 84 1.75 13.76 -7.47
N LEU A 85 1.85 12.65 -6.75
CA LEU A 85 2.93 12.30 -5.85
C LEU A 85 4.15 11.91 -6.68
N VAL A 86 5.21 12.71 -6.65
CA VAL A 86 6.43 12.46 -7.44
C VAL A 86 7.65 12.53 -6.53
N ASP A 87 8.66 11.70 -6.77
CA ASP A 87 9.96 11.79 -6.09
C ASP A 87 9.85 11.65 -4.54
N ASN A 88 9.14 10.57 -4.15
CA ASN A 88 8.87 10.24 -2.76
C ASN A 88 9.85 9.17 -2.26
N LEU A 89 10.55 9.45 -1.17
CA LEU A 89 11.43 8.51 -0.50
C LEU A 89 10.81 8.05 0.82
N LEU A 90 10.63 6.74 0.96
CA LEU A 90 10.31 6.07 2.21
C LEU A 90 11.47 5.13 2.52
N HIS A 91 12.34 5.57 3.43
CA HIS A 91 13.48 4.81 3.88
C HIS A 91 13.26 4.33 5.30
N ARG A 92 13.38 3.03 5.54
CA ARG A 92 13.31 2.47 6.88
C ARG A 92 12.02 2.91 7.58
N VAL A 93 10.87 2.63 6.96
CA VAL A 93 9.56 2.80 7.59
C VAL A 93 9.13 1.45 8.14
N TRP A 94 8.85 1.36 9.44
CA TRP A 94 8.37 0.15 10.09
C TRP A 94 6.92 0.30 10.51
N VAL A 95 6.07 -0.58 10.00
CA VAL A 95 4.67 -0.71 10.44
C VAL A 95 4.49 -2.06 11.12
N LYS A 96 4.04 -2.03 12.38
CA LYS A 96 3.78 -3.22 13.20
C LYS A 96 2.35 -3.20 13.75
N GLY A 97 1.46 -3.94 13.12
CA GLY A 97 0.03 -3.95 13.46
C GLY A 97 -0.72 -2.77 12.84
N ALA A 98 -1.48 -3.08 11.79
CA ALA A 98 -2.37 -2.18 11.07
C ALA A 98 -3.67 -2.93 10.69
N GLY A 99 -4.80 -2.25 10.62
CA GLY A 99 -6.09 -2.96 10.53
C GLY A 99 -6.41 -3.78 11.77
N VAL A 100 -5.81 -3.44 12.92
CA VAL A 100 -6.05 -4.15 14.19
C VAL A 100 -7.53 -4.04 14.56
N GLY A 101 -8.08 -5.08 15.19
CA GLY A 101 -9.50 -5.14 15.54
C GLY A 101 -10.45 -5.46 14.37
N GLY A 102 -9.92 -5.63 13.15
CA GLY A 102 -10.73 -6.05 12.00
C GLY A 102 -11.59 -4.93 11.40
N ALA A 103 -11.19 -3.67 11.58
CA ALA A 103 -11.86 -2.57 10.91
C ALA A 103 -11.74 -2.73 9.39
N SER A 104 -12.87 -2.52 8.71
CA SER A 104 -12.97 -2.48 7.26
C SER A 104 -13.74 -1.24 6.83
N PHE A 105 -13.62 -0.88 5.56
CA PHE A 105 -14.38 0.18 4.95
C PHE A 105 -15.20 -0.40 3.80
N THR A 106 -16.52 -0.29 3.87
CA THR A 106 -17.41 -0.68 2.79
C THR A 106 -17.78 0.55 1.97
N GLY A 107 -17.20 0.65 0.79
CA GLY A 107 -17.48 1.70 -0.17
C GLY A 107 -18.37 1.22 -1.34
N PRO A 108 -18.69 2.11 -2.29
CA PRO A 108 -19.42 1.76 -3.52
C PRO A 108 -18.72 0.71 -4.40
N HIS A 109 -17.47 0.39 -4.09
CA HIS A 109 -16.61 -0.49 -4.86
C HIS A 109 -16.25 -1.78 -4.10
N GLY A 110 -16.94 -2.05 -3.00
CA GLY A 110 -16.75 -3.23 -2.16
C GLY A 110 -16.20 -2.90 -0.78
N GLU A 111 -15.95 -3.96 -0.02
CA GLU A 111 -15.29 -3.89 1.28
C GLU A 111 -13.78 -3.93 1.11
N MET A 112 -13.08 -3.02 1.77
CA MET A 112 -11.63 -2.99 1.84
C MET A 112 -11.17 -3.11 3.29
N ASN A 113 -10.00 -3.71 3.46
CA ASN A 113 -9.38 -3.88 4.76
C ASN A 113 -8.10 -3.06 4.84
N PHE A 114 -7.83 -2.53 6.01
CA PHE A 114 -6.67 -1.68 6.23
C PHE A 114 -5.37 -2.49 6.36
N GLY A 115 -4.35 -2.04 5.63
CA GLY A 115 -3.05 -2.68 5.49
C GLY A 115 -1.90 -1.91 6.13
N GLY A 116 -0.67 -2.31 5.85
CA GLY A 116 0.52 -1.67 6.42
C GLY A 116 0.76 -0.28 5.86
N ILE A 117 1.20 -0.21 4.60
CA ILE A 117 1.49 1.03 3.87
C ILE A 117 0.56 1.13 2.67
N LEU A 118 -0.18 2.24 2.55
CA LEU A 118 -0.93 2.61 1.34
C LEU A 118 -0.34 3.90 0.76
N VAL A 119 -0.06 3.90 -0.54
CA VAL A 119 0.25 5.12 -1.32
C VAL A 119 -0.79 5.24 -2.43
N GLY A 120 -1.54 6.35 -2.42
CA GLY A 120 -2.66 6.57 -3.33
C GLY A 120 -3.98 6.76 -2.60
N ALA A 121 -5.08 6.70 -3.35
CA ALA A 121 -6.43 6.79 -2.81
C ALA A 121 -6.85 5.44 -2.21
N LEU A 122 -8.02 5.40 -1.57
CA LEU A 122 -8.63 4.13 -1.21
C LEU A 122 -8.83 3.27 -2.47
N PRO A 123 -8.48 1.97 -2.45
CA PRO A 123 -8.63 1.11 -3.62
C PRO A 123 -10.06 1.16 -4.18
N GLY A 124 -10.16 1.39 -5.49
CA GLY A 124 -11.44 1.53 -6.18
C GLY A 124 -12.10 2.90 -6.08
N ALA A 125 -11.58 3.85 -5.28
CA ALA A 125 -12.16 5.19 -5.14
C ALA A 125 -12.43 5.88 -6.49
N ARG A 126 -13.49 6.69 -6.49
CA ARG A 126 -13.94 7.52 -7.61
C ARG A 126 -14.16 8.94 -7.13
N ASP A 127 -13.84 9.91 -7.98
CA ASP A 127 -14.16 11.32 -7.72
C ASP A 127 -15.68 11.55 -7.78
N PRO A 128 -16.20 12.72 -7.35
CA PRO A 128 -17.63 13.04 -7.42
C PRO A 128 -18.24 12.99 -8.83
N ARG A 129 -17.42 12.96 -9.88
CA ARG A 129 -17.84 12.83 -11.28
C ARG A 129 -17.77 11.38 -11.78
N GLY A 130 -17.35 10.44 -10.93
CA GLY A 130 -17.19 9.03 -11.26
C GLY A 130 -15.86 8.68 -11.93
N ALA A 131 -14.89 9.60 -11.99
CA ALA A 131 -13.57 9.33 -12.56
C ALA A 131 -12.71 8.50 -11.58
N ALA A 132 -11.93 7.55 -12.11
CA ALA A 132 -10.94 6.82 -11.33
C ALA A 132 -9.77 7.73 -10.93
N GLU A 133 -9.04 7.34 -9.86
CA GLU A 133 -7.79 7.99 -9.48
C GLU A 133 -6.85 8.07 -10.71
N PRO A 134 -6.34 9.26 -11.10
CA PRO A 134 -5.39 9.39 -12.20
C PRO A 134 -4.04 8.71 -11.86
N PRO A 135 -3.16 8.46 -12.84
CA PRO A 135 -1.81 7.94 -12.58
C PRO A 135 -0.97 9.01 -11.87
N LEU A 136 -1.00 9.00 -10.54
CA LEU A 136 -0.51 10.09 -9.71
C LEU A 136 0.73 9.74 -8.89
N ALA A 137 1.08 8.48 -8.64
CA ALA A 137 2.21 8.15 -7.76
C ALA A 137 3.43 7.67 -8.55
N THR A 138 4.34 8.57 -8.91
CA THR A 138 5.51 8.22 -9.72
C THR A 138 6.85 8.44 -9.04
N ASP A 139 7.88 7.76 -9.55
CA ASP A 139 9.28 8.00 -9.19
C ASP A 139 9.56 7.85 -7.68
N GLY A 140 8.90 6.87 -7.06
CA GLY A 140 9.01 6.62 -5.62
C GLY A 140 10.05 5.57 -5.26
N ILE A 141 10.62 5.69 -4.06
CA ILE A 141 11.58 4.73 -3.50
C ILE A 141 11.03 4.20 -2.17
N LEU A 142 10.91 2.89 -2.07
CA LEU A 142 10.77 2.15 -0.81
C LEU A 142 12.11 1.45 -0.53
N ASP A 143 12.82 1.88 0.50
CA ASP A 143 14.13 1.34 0.84
C ASP A 143 14.12 0.81 2.28
N TYR A 144 14.33 -0.50 2.45
CA TYR A 144 14.32 -1.19 3.75
C TYR A 144 13.05 -0.94 4.60
N CYS A 145 11.89 -0.78 3.97
CA CYS A 145 10.61 -0.68 4.67
C CYS A 145 10.16 -2.04 5.22
N THR A 146 9.57 -2.05 6.41
CA THR A 146 9.12 -3.27 7.08
C THR A 146 7.64 -3.20 7.40
N VAL A 147 6.89 -4.25 7.06
CA VAL A 147 5.51 -4.44 7.48
C VAL A 147 5.39 -5.82 8.11
N ALA A 148 5.15 -5.88 9.43
CA ALA A 148 5.21 -7.13 10.16
C ALA A 148 4.01 -7.33 11.10
N VAL A 149 3.62 -8.60 11.26
CA VAL A 149 2.79 -9.07 12.37
C VAL A 149 3.63 -8.97 13.64
N GLY A 150 3.09 -8.33 14.68
CA GLY A 150 3.72 -8.35 15.99
C GLY A 150 3.75 -9.75 16.61
N PRO A 151 4.58 -10.00 17.64
CA PRO A 151 4.61 -11.27 18.37
C PRO A 151 3.27 -11.60 19.07
N GLU A 152 2.41 -10.59 19.20
CA GLU A 152 1.05 -10.72 19.68
C GLU A 152 0.16 -11.13 18.50
N ALA A 153 -0.49 -12.29 18.59
CA ALA A 153 -1.40 -12.84 17.58
C ALA A 153 -2.56 -11.90 17.15
N LEU A 154 -2.68 -10.73 17.78
CA LEU A 154 -3.69 -9.70 17.54
C LEU A 154 -3.15 -8.49 16.74
N LEU A 155 -1.84 -8.37 16.53
CA LEU A 155 -1.18 -7.26 15.81
C LEU A 155 -0.84 -7.59 14.35
N GLY A 156 -1.67 -8.38 13.69
CA GLY A 156 -1.50 -8.65 12.25
C GLY A 156 -1.85 -7.45 11.39
N CYS A 157 -1.15 -7.27 10.26
CA CYS A 157 -1.65 -6.38 9.20
C CYS A 157 -2.80 -7.10 8.49
N ARG A 158 -4.04 -6.61 8.54
CA ARG A 158 -5.20 -7.34 7.97
C ARG A 158 -5.32 -7.20 6.45
N GLY A 159 -4.98 -6.03 5.92
CA GLY A 159 -4.98 -5.75 4.48
C GLY A 159 -3.70 -6.20 3.78
N ASN A 160 -3.40 -5.54 2.67
CA ASN A 160 -2.13 -5.70 1.97
C ASN A 160 -0.97 -5.18 2.84
N GLY A 161 0.22 -5.76 2.72
CA GLY A 161 1.40 -5.27 3.43
C GLY A 161 1.78 -3.87 2.94
N ILE A 162 2.11 -3.78 1.65
CA ILE A 162 2.35 -2.52 0.94
C ILE A 162 1.43 -2.49 -0.28
N HIS A 163 0.74 -1.37 -0.50
CA HIS A 163 -0.14 -1.18 -1.65
C HIS A 163 0.08 0.21 -2.25
N ILE A 164 0.39 0.25 -3.54
CA ILE A 164 0.49 1.47 -4.32
C ILE A 164 -0.50 1.36 -5.49
N THR A 165 -1.53 2.21 -5.50
CA THR A 165 -2.64 2.12 -6.46
C THR A 165 -2.24 2.55 -7.89
N ARG A 166 -1.18 3.35 -8.04
CA ARG A 166 -0.76 3.94 -9.32
C ARG A 166 0.76 4.04 -9.45
N SER A 167 1.44 2.92 -9.53
CA SER A 167 2.84 2.72 -9.16
C SER A 167 3.89 2.77 -10.29
N ALA A 168 3.78 3.70 -11.22
CA ALA A 168 4.80 3.86 -12.26
C ALA A 168 6.12 4.42 -11.68
N GLY A 169 7.28 3.91 -12.07
CA GLY A 169 8.60 4.44 -11.69
C GLY A 169 9.05 4.10 -10.26
N TRP A 170 8.45 3.10 -9.61
CA TRP A 170 8.81 2.77 -8.22
C TRP A 170 10.00 1.82 -8.12
N ARG A 171 10.90 2.07 -7.17
CA ARG A 171 11.90 1.10 -6.72
C ARG A 171 11.60 0.65 -5.30
N ALA A 172 11.33 -0.63 -5.12
CA ALA A 172 11.18 -1.26 -3.81
C ALA A 172 12.33 -2.21 -3.55
N THR A 173 13.21 -1.87 -2.61
CA THR A 173 14.43 -2.61 -2.34
C THR A 173 14.59 -2.94 -0.86
N GLY A 174 14.99 -4.17 -0.55
CA GLY A 174 15.33 -4.57 0.82
C GLY A 174 14.16 -4.58 1.80
N CYS A 175 12.92 -4.47 1.32
CA CYS A 175 11.74 -4.44 2.17
C CYS A 175 11.47 -5.80 2.82
N HIS A 176 10.97 -5.79 4.05
CA HIS A 176 10.64 -6.98 4.82
C HIS A 176 9.15 -7.02 5.14
N LEU A 177 8.44 -7.98 4.55
CA LEU A 177 7.04 -8.22 4.84
C LEU A 177 6.87 -9.57 5.55
N ASN A 178 6.20 -9.56 6.69
CA ASN A 178 6.01 -10.75 7.51
C ASN A 178 4.56 -10.79 7.98
N GLY A 179 3.75 -11.67 7.39
CA GLY A 179 2.40 -11.94 7.84
C GLY A 179 1.35 -10.93 7.33
N ALA A 180 1.47 -10.46 6.09
CA ALA A 180 0.44 -9.62 5.50
C ALA A 180 -0.89 -10.39 5.40
N GLY A 181 -1.99 -9.79 5.83
CA GLY A 181 -3.29 -10.46 5.91
C GLY A 181 -3.86 -10.83 4.54
N ARG A 182 -3.53 -10.03 3.51
CA ARG A 182 -3.85 -10.31 2.09
C ARG A 182 -2.57 -10.46 1.28
N ASN A 183 -2.32 -9.58 0.32
CA ASN A 183 -1.11 -9.63 -0.49
C ASN A 183 0.07 -9.07 0.31
N GLY A 184 1.28 -9.52 -0.01
CA GLY A 184 2.49 -8.88 0.50
C GLY A 184 2.61 -7.47 -0.05
N MET A 185 2.99 -7.36 -1.31
CA MET A 185 3.11 -6.10 -2.04
C MET A 185 2.15 -6.05 -3.23
N VAL A 186 1.46 -4.93 -3.39
CA VAL A 186 0.57 -4.67 -4.53
C VAL A 186 0.99 -3.37 -5.21
N PHE A 187 1.37 -3.51 -6.47
CA PHE A 187 1.76 -2.42 -7.37
C PHE A 187 0.75 -2.39 -8.53
N GLU A 188 -0.32 -1.63 -8.35
CA GLU A 188 -1.28 -1.38 -9.43
C GLU A 188 -0.68 -0.37 -10.42
N HIS A 189 -0.94 -0.54 -11.71
CA HIS A 189 -0.44 0.37 -12.74
C HIS A 189 1.08 0.48 -12.80
N ALA A 190 1.77 -0.62 -12.48
CA ALA A 190 3.24 -0.71 -12.47
C ALA A 190 3.83 -0.55 -13.88
N PHE A 191 4.85 0.29 -14.01
CA PHE A 191 5.58 0.58 -15.24
C PHE A 191 6.93 1.19 -14.86
N GLN A 192 8.05 0.78 -15.47
CA GLN A 192 9.38 1.22 -15.02
C GLN A 192 9.61 0.99 -13.51
N THR A 193 9.10 -0.13 -13.03
CA THR A 193 9.07 -0.48 -11.60
C THR A 193 10.06 -1.60 -11.33
N GLU A 194 10.78 -1.51 -10.21
CA GLU A 194 11.71 -2.52 -9.73
C GLU A 194 11.31 -2.98 -8.32
N ILE A 195 11.23 -4.29 -8.11
CA ILE A 195 11.02 -4.91 -6.80
C ILE A 195 12.14 -5.92 -6.58
N SER A 196 13.11 -5.58 -5.74
CA SER A 196 14.34 -6.35 -5.62
C SER A 196 14.83 -6.57 -4.19
N GLY A 197 15.44 -7.73 -3.93
CA GLY A 197 16.08 -8.01 -2.63
C GLY A 197 15.16 -7.98 -1.41
N CYS A 198 13.85 -8.14 -1.60
CA CYS A 198 12.88 -8.11 -0.52
C CYS A 198 12.72 -9.50 0.12
N TYR A 199 12.33 -9.54 1.40
CA TYR A 199 11.90 -10.74 2.10
C TYR A 199 10.40 -10.66 2.35
N ILE A 200 9.63 -11.62 1.83
CA ILE A 200 8.18 -11.65 1.96
C ILE A 200 7.77 -13.02 2.48
N ASP A 201 7.20 -13.04 3.68
CA ASP A 201 6.81 -14.27 4.37
C ASP A 201 5.36 -14.24 4.84
N GLY A 202 4.62 -15.33 4.63
CA GLY A 202 3.32 -15.58 5.25
C GLY A 202 2.21 -14.61 4.85
N TRP A 203 2.05 -14.31 3.57
CA TRP A 203 0.91 -13.51 3.09
C TRP A 203 -0.40 -14.34 3.13
N GLY A 204 -1.55 -13.67 3.08
CA GLY A 204 -2.88 -14.30 3.07
C GLY A 204 -3.38 -14.75 4.44
N VAL A 205 -2.67 -14.48 5.54
CA VAL A 205 -2.99 -14.98 6.89
C VAL A 205 -4.30 -14.43 7.48
N GLY A 206 -4.85 -13.37 6.89
CA GLY A 206 -6.09 -12.72 7.33
C GLY A 206 -7.15 -12.63 6.25
N ALA A 207 -6.98 -13.35 5.13
CA ALA A 207 -7.93 -13.36 4.04
C ALA A 207 -9.17 -14.20 4.38
N GLY A 208 -10.34 -13.73 3.96
CA GLY A 208 -11.58 -14.49 3.99
C GLY A 208 -11.61 -15.61 2.96
N GLU A 209 -12.73 -16.33 2.91
CA GLU A 209 -12.98 -17.35 1.88
C GLU A 209 -13.27 -16.69 0.51
N ARG A 210 -12.74 -17.27 -0.57
CA ARG A 210 -13.03 -16.87 -1.96
C ARG A 210 -12.77 -15.38 -2.28
N GLU A 211 -11.75 -14.78 -1.70
CA GLU A 211 -11.23 -13.46 -2.11
C GLU A 211 -10.50 -13.49 -3.47
N GLY A 212 -10.14 -14.68 -3.97
CA GLY A 212 -9.53 -14.87 -5.28
C GLY A 212 -8.02 -15.13 -5.21
N VAL A 213 -7.24 -14.45 -6.06
CA VAL A 213 -5.79 -14.64 -6.16
C VAL A 213 -5.05 -13.75 -5.16
N LEU A 214 -4.32 -14.37 -4.23
CA LEU A 214 -3.50 -13.71 -3.21
C LEU A 214 -2.02 -13.96 -3.48
N SER A 215 -1.24 -12.88 -3.54
CA SER A 215 0.15 -12.93 -3.99
C SER A 215 1.14 -12.34 -2.99
N ALA A 216 2.36 -12.88 -2.92
CA ALA A 216 3.44 -12.20 -2.21
C ALA A 216 3.78 -10.88 -2.91
N ILE A 217 3.88 -10.89 -4.23
CA ILE A 217 4.03 -9.70 -5.07
C ILE A 217 2.96 -9.73 -6.16
N SER A 218 2.17 -8.66 -6.26
CA SER A 218 1.14 -8.48 -7.29
C SER A 218 1.40 -7.21 -8.08
N CYS A 219 1.50 -7.35 -9.40
CA CYS A 219 1.48 -6.24 -10.35
C CYS A 219 0.24 -6.41 -11.23
N SER A 220 -0.91 -5.91 -10.77
CA SER A 220 -2.25 -6.27 -11.26
C SER A 220 -2.70 -5.52 -12.53
N SER A 221 -1.96 -4.50 -12.95
CA SER A 221 -2.21 -3.77 -14.20
C SER A 221 -0.92 -3.14 -14.70
N VAL A 222 -0.16 -3.79 -15.58
CA VAL A 222 1.05 -3.15 -16.15
C VAL A 222 0.64 -2.17 -17.25
N VAL A 223 0.93 -0.87 -17.11
CA VAL A 223 0.50 0.20 -18.05
C VAL A 223 1.65 0.58 -18.97
N ALA A 224 1.37 0.92 -20.25
CA ALA A 224 2.31 1.64 -21.09
C ALA A 224 1.95 3.13 -21.17
N LEU A 225 2.97 3.98 -21.16
CA LEU A 225 2.83 5.35 -21.63
C LEU A 225 2.68 5.31 -23.16
N GLY A 226 1.82 6.15 -23.74
CA GLY A 226 1.58 6.19 -25.19
C GLY A 226 2.85 6.45 -26.02
N ASP A 227 2.71 6.38 -27.35
CA ASP A 227 3.72 6.74 -28.36
C ASP A 227 5.04 5.95 -28.32
N GLY A 228 4.97 4.64 -28.09
CA GLY A 228 6.14 3.76 -28.26
C GLY A 228 7.17 3.82 -27.13
N ALA A 229 6.77 4.29 -25.94
CA ALA A 229 7.59 4.22 -24.75
C ALA A 229 7.68 2.78 -24.23
N ASP A 230 8.85 2.15 -24.38
CA ASP A 230 9.17 0.88 -23.74
C ASP A 230 9.47 1.09 -22.25
N GLY A 231 8.67 0.48 -21.39
CA GLY A 231 8.96 0.36 -19.96
C GLY A 231 9.40 -1.05 -19.59
N SER A 232 10.02 -1.17 -18.42
CA SER A 232 10.36 -2.47 -17.85
C SER A 232 9.74 -2.66 -16.46
N LEU A 233 9.43 -3.90 -16.12
CA LEU A 233 9.09 -4.32 -14.77
C LEU A 233 10.12 -5.36 -14.37
N ILE A 234 10.86 -5.11 -13.29
CA ILE A 234 11.90 -6.02 -12.80
C ILE A 234 11.47 -6.53 -11.43
N ILE A 235 11.34 -7.85 -11.29
CA ILE A 235 11.13 -8.51 -10.00
C ILE A 235 12.26 -9.50 -9.79
N SER A 236 13.23 -9.16 -8.94
CA SER A 236 14.48 -9.90 -8.85
C SER A 236 14.96 -10.18 -7.44
N SER A 237 15.60 -11.34 -7.25
CA SER A 237 16.34 -11.65 -6.03
C SER A 237 15.52 -11.51 -4.73
N ASN A 238 14.20 -11.70 -4.80
CA ASN A 238 13.35 -11.67 -3.62
C ASN A 238 13.29 -13.06 -2.98
N ARG A 239 13.28 -13.11 -1.65
CA ARG A 239 13.02 -14.33 -0.89
C ARG A 239 11.55 -14.37 -0.50
N ILE A 240 10.82 -15.37 -1.00
CA ILE A 240 9.39 -15.51 -0.80
C ILE A 240 9.12 -16.83 -0.08
N ALA A 241 8.65 -16.74 1.15
CA ALA A 241 8.28 -17.90 1.95
C ALA A 241 6.76 -17.90 2.19
N CYS A 242 6.11 -19.02 1.90
CA CYS A 242 4.73 -19.21 2.32
C CYS A 242 4.74 -19.95 3.66
N ARG A 243 4.18 -19.35 4.72
CA ARG A 243 3.84 -20.13 5.92
C ARG A 243 2.66 -21.04 5.60
N SER A 244 2.39 -22.00 6.47
CA SER A 244 1.08 -22.65 6.52
C SER A 244 0.00 -21.56 6.66
N VAL A 245 -0.51 -21.06 5.54
CA VAL A 245 -1.73 -20.28 5.51
C VAL A 245 -2.79 -21.24 6.03
N ALA A 246 -3.59 -20.83 7.01
CA ALA A 246 -4.83 -21.55 7.26
C ALA A 246 -5.58 -21.50 5.94
N ALA A 247 -5.56 -22.59 5.17
CA ALA A 247 -5.97 -22.57 3.78
C ALA A 247 -7.44 -22.17 3.74
N THR A 248 -7.71 -20.90 3.48
CA THR A 248 -9.09 -20.43 3.37
C THR A 248 -9.62 -20.97 2.06
N ALA A 249 -10.73 -21.70 2.17
CA ALA A 249 -11.28 -22.45 1.06
C ALA A 249 -11.55 -21.52 -0.13
N GLY A 250 -11.10 -21.92 -1.32
CA GLY A 250 -11.40 -21.24 -2.58
C GLY A 250 -10.55 -20.00 -2.92
N ASN A 251 -9.40 -19.80 -2.27
CA ASN A 251 -8.39 -18.82 -2.70
C ASN A 251 -7.22 -19.49 -3.44
N ASP A 252 -6.66 -18.77 -4.41
CA ASP A 252 -5.44 -19.16 -5.12
C ASP A 252 -4.25 -18.38 -4.55
N TYR A 253 -3.19 -19.09 -4.15
CA TYR A 253 -1.98 -18.49 -3.58
C TYR A 253 -0.82 -18.58 -4.56
N VAL A 254 -0.25 -17.44 -4.93
CA VAL A 254 0.88 -17.37 -5.88
C VAL A 254 2.01 -16.53 -5.30
N ALA A 255 3.26 -16.87 -5.62
CA ALA A 255 4.39 -16.03 -5.18
C ALA A 255 4.37 -14.68 -5.91
N ILE A 256 4.28 -14.70 -7.24
CA ILE A 256 4.31 -13.51 -8.08
C ILE A 256 3.14 -13.57 -9.05
N SER A 257 2.30 -12.53 -9.02
CA SER A 257 1.20 -12.34 -9.97
C SER A 257 1.48 -11.14 -10.86
N LEU A 258 1.57 -11.38 -12.17
CA LEU A 258 1.72 -10.36 -13.19
C LEU A 258 0.48 -10.37 -14.08
N ARG A 259 -0.26 -9.26 -14.11
CA ARG A 259 -1.39 -9.09 -15.02
C ARG A 259 -1.10 -7.93 -15.97
N ALA A 260 -0.99 -8.26 -17.25
CA ALA A 260 -0.80 -7.28 -18.31
C ALA A 260 -2.00 -6.33 -18.41
N GLY A 261 -1.74 -5.04 -18.60
CA GLY A 261 -2.75 -4.06 -19.02
C GLY A 261 -2.99 -4.07 -20.54
N SER A 262 -3.78 -3.12 -21.04
CA SER A 262 -3.98 -2.91 -22.47
C SER A 262 -2.67 -2.51 -23.17
N ARG A 263 -2.47 -3.01 -24.40
CA ARG A 263 -1.25 -2.89 -25.23
C ARG A 263 -0.73 -1.45 -25.40
N PRO A 264 0.58 -1.24 -25.66
CA PRO A 264 1.67 -2.24 -25.64
C PRO A 264 2.06 -2.64 -24.20
N THR A 265 2.58 -3.84 -24.01
CA THR A 265 2.93 -4.37 -22.68
C THR A 265 4.38 -4.08 -22.33
N ALA A 266 4.65 -3.56 -21.12
CA ALA A 266 6.02 -3.38 -20.62
C ALA A 266 6.78 -4.72 -20.59
N ARG A 267 8.11 -4.67 -20.78
CA ARG A 267 8.97 -5.85 -20.67
C ARG A 267 9.10 -6.27 -19.21
N ALA A 268 8.53 -7.42 -18.85
CA ALA A 268 8.69 -7.99 -17.52
C ALA A 268 9.93 -8.91 -17.46
N VAL A 269 10.76 -8.72 -16.43
CA VAL A 269 11.90 -9.57 -16.10
C VAL A 269 11.69 -10.10 -14.69
N VAL A 270 11.60 -11.42 -14.55
CA VAL A 270 11.47 -12.11 -13.26
C VAL A 270 12.64 -13.07 -13.11
N ILE A 271 13.54 -12.84 -12.15
CA ILE A 271 14.80 -13.60 -12.04
C ILE A 271 15.29 -13.74 -10.59
N GLY A 272 15.82 -14.91 -10.23
CA GLY A 272 16.50 -15.11 -8.95
C GLY A 272 15.61 -15.03 -7.71
N ASN A 273 14.28 -15.08 -7.87
CA ASN A 273 13.35 -15.17 -6.74
C ASN A 273 13.30 -16.63 -6.23
N THR A 274 13.36 -16.82 -4.91
CA THR A 274 13.42 -18.14 -4.26
C THR A 274 12.33 -18.31 -3.22
#